data_AF-A0A7S0EYU9-F1
#
_entry.id   AF-A0A7S0EYU9-F1
#
_cell.length_a   1.000
_cell.length_b   1.000
_cell.length_c   1.000
_cell.angle_alpha   90.00
_cell.angle_beta   90.00
_cell.angle_gamma   90.00
#
_symmetry.space_group_name_H-M   'P 1'
#
loop_
_entity.id
_entity.type
_entity.pdbx_description
1 polymer ?
#
loop_
_entity_poly.entity_id
_entity_poly.type
_entity_poly.pdbx_seq_one_letter_code
_entity_poly.pdbx_strand_id
1 'polypeptide(L)'
;QQLSYDALLCIFSKKQQDLVKRTAGRHRQSAASYVERYRRGESLEAIANAVQLPPTMLARMVLEEIWGLKKGKEVGLLLKEPHRLSDARMRREVERAIAADVCYGPGVDTVRHLIGLEYEAVLEQRLRDIGAPHLTEGDARQSGSFKTPDALLPVPLLV
;
A
#
# COMPACT_ATOMS: atom_id res chain seq x y z
N GLN A 1 -14.06 11.04 25.80
CA GLN A 1 -12.65 10.82 25.42
C GLN A 1 -12.49 11.27 23.98
N GLN A 2 -11.58 12.20 23.67
CA GLN A 2 -11.24 12.56 22.29
C GLN A 2 -10.33 11.48 21.69
N LEU A 3 -10.59 11.05 20.45
CA LEU A 3 -9.73 10.10 19.74
C LEU A 3 -8.39 10.79 19.39
N SER A 4 -7.28 10.07 19.53
CA SER A 4 -5.98 10.57 19.07
C SER A 4 -5.95 10.69 17.55
N TYR A 5 -5.06 11.53 17.04
CA TYR A 5 -4.83 11.68 15.61
C TYR A 5 -4.47 10.34 14.94
N ASP A 6 -3.60 9.55 15.58
CA ASP A 6 -3.21 8.23 15.09
C ASP A 6 -4.39 7.27 15.02
N ALA A 7 -5.27 7.28 16.04
CA ALA A 7 -6.48 6.46 16.02
C ALA A 7 -7.40 6.84 14.85
N LEU A 8 -7.55 8.14 14.56
CA LEU A 8 -8.33 8.62 13.41
C LEU A 8 -7.69 8.19 12.08
N LEU A 9 -6.37 8.30 11.94
CA LEU A 9 -5.64 7.84 10.76
C LEU A 9 -5.77 6.33 10.54
N CYS A 10 -5.70 5.53 11.60
CA CYS A 10 -5.91 4.09 11.53
C CYS A 10 -7.34 3.76 11.06
N ILE A 11 -8.36 4.39 11.64
CA ILE A 11 -9.76 4.22 11.24
C ILE A 11 -9.96 4.62 9.77
N PHE A 12 -9.41 5.77 9.37
CA PHE A 12 -9.49 6.24 7.99
C PHE A 12 -8.81 5.28 7.02
N SER A 13 -7.57 4.89 7.30
CA SER A 13 -6.79 3.96 6.48
C SER A 13 -7.51 2.61 6.34
N LYS A 14 -8.13 2.12 7.41
CA LYS A 14 -8.91 0.89 7.38
C LYS A 14 -10.16 1.01 6.50
N LYS A 15 -10.91 2.11 6.64
CA LYS A 15 -12.07 2.39 5.78
C LYS A 15 -11.68 2.50 4.31
N GLN A 16 -10.59 3.21 3.99
CA GLN A 16 -10.05 3.30 2.64
C GLN A 16 -9.65 1.92 2.10
N GLN A 17 -8.99 1.10 2.92
CA GLN A 17 -8.61 -0.25 2.53
C GLN A 17 -9.82 -1.13 2.17
N ASP A 18 -10.86 -1.09 3.00
CA ASP A 18 -12.06 -1.87 2.76
C ASP A 18 -12.83 -1.36 1.53
N LEU A 19 -12.86 -0.04 1.29
CA LEU A 19 -13.43 0.55 0.09
C LEU A 19 -12.69 0.08 -1.16
N VAL A 20 -11.36 0.24 -1.20
CA VAL A 20 -10.51 -0.19 -2.32
C VAL A 20 -10.72 -1.68 -2.62
N LYS A 21 -10.73 -2.55 -1.60
CA LYS A 21 -10.97 -3.99 -1.79
C LYS A 21 -12.32 -4.27 -2.46
N ARG A 22 -13.37 -3.53 -2.09
CA ARG A 22 -14.72 -3.68 -2.64
C ARG A 22 -14.84 -3.11 -4.06
N THR A 23 -14.11 -2.04 -4.39
CA THR A 23 -14.29 -1.30 -5.65
C THR A 23 -13.19 -1.55 -6.69
N ALA A 24 -12.09 -2.23 -6.34
CA ALA A 24 -10.93 -2.42 -7.23
C ALA A 24 -11.29 -3.00 -8.60
N GLY A 25 -12.21 -3.97 -8.67
CA GLY A 25 -12.66 -4.56 -9.94
C GLY A 25 -13.35 -3.53 -10.85
N ARG A 26 -14.24 -2.71 -10.28
CA ARG A 26 -14.95 -1.64 -10.99
C ARG A 26 -14.01 -0.56 -11.51
N HIS A 27 -13.07 -0.12 -10.68
CA HIS A 27 -12.09 0.88 -11.08
C HIS A 27 -11.17 0.36 -12.19
N ARG A 28 -10.76 -0.91 -12.15
CA ARG A 28 -9.98 -1.53 -13.23
C ARG A 28 -10.77 -1.60 -14.53
N GLN A 29 -12.07 -1.90 -14.50
CA GLN A 29 -12.93 -1.84 -15.69
C GLN A 29 -13.12 -0.41 -16.22
N SER A 30 -12.96 0.60 -15.37
CA SER A 30 -13.13 2.01 -15.71
C SER A 30 -11.83 2.73 -16.05
N ALA A 31 -10.69 2.01 -16.10
CA ALA A 31 -9.36 2.62 -16.25
C ALA A 31 -9.24 3.49 -17.52
N ALA A 32 -9.76 3.01 -18.66
CA ALA A 32 -9.83 3.78 -19.90
C ALA A 32 -10.57 5.13 -19.73
N SER A 33 -11.67 5.15 -18.97
CA SER A 33 -12.42 6.39 -18.69
C SER A 33 -11.59 7.38 -17.88
N TYR A 34 -10.77 6.91 -16.94
CA TYR A 34 -9.87 7.78 -16.18
C TYR A 34 -8.76 8.37 -17.04
N VAL A 35 -8.23 7.60 -17.99
CA VAL A 35 -7.28 8.09 -18.99
C VAL A 35 -7.93 9.19 -19.84
N GLU A 36 -9.17 9.00 -20.30
CA GLU A 36 -9.87 10.02 -21.08
C GLU A 36 -10.11 11.31 -20.28
N ARG A 37 -10.49 11.22 -19.01
CA ARG A 37 -10.60 12.38 -18.11
C ARG A 37 -9.26 13.10 -17.94
N TYR A 38 -8.18 12.34 -17.71
CA TYR A 38 -6.84 12.90 -17.63
C TYR A 38 -6.42 13.60 -18.93
N ARG A 39 -6.71 12.99 -20.09
CA ARG A 39 -6.42 13.58 -21.42
C ARG A 39 -7.21 14.88 -21.67
N ARG A 40 -8.41 15.00 -21.11
CA ARG A 40 -9.22 16.24 -21.15
C ARG A 40 -8.71 17.36 -20.24
N GLY A 41 -7.64 17.12 -19.48
CA GLY A 41 -6.99 18.13 -18.65
C GLY A 41 -7.27 18.02 -17.15
N GLU A 42 -8.14 17.10 -16.72
CA GLU A 42 -8.37 16.88 -15.29
C GLU A 42 -7.09 16.36 -14.61
N SER A 43 -6.82 16.81 -13.38
CA SER A 43 -5.72 16.30 -12.56
C SER A 43 -6.03 14.90 -12.03
N LEU A 44 -5.01 14.07 -11.81
CA LEU A 44 -5.19 12.73 -11.23
C LEU A 44 -5.85 12.80 -9.85
N GLU A 45 -5.49 13.78 -9.04
CA GLU A 45 -6.10 13.99 -7.72
C GLU A 45 -7.62 14.27 -7.82
N ALA A 46 -8.03 15.19 -8.69
CA ALA A 46 -9.45 15.50 -8.88
C ALA A 46 -10.26 14.29 -9.37
N ILE A 47 -9.71 13.51 -10.30
CA ILE A 47 -10.36 12.28 -10.78
C ILE A 47 -10.50 11.29 -9.62
N ALA A 48 -9.43 11.10 -8.83
CA ALA A 48 -9.39 10.17 -7.71
C ALA A 48 -10.42 10.53 -6.63
N ASN A 49 -10.49 11.80 -6.26
CA ASN A 49 -11.47 12.33 -5.32
C ASN A 49 -12.91 12.13 -5.82
N ALA A 50 -13.16 12.40 -7.10
CA ALA A 50 -14.50 12.23 -7.69
C ALA A 50 -14.98 10.77 -7.69
N VAL A 51 -14.05 9.80 -7.77
CA VAL A 51 -14.38 8.37 -7.79
C VAL A 51 -14.14 7.66 -6.45
N GLN A 52 -13.77 8.42 -5.40
CA GLN A 52 -13.44 7.90 -4.06
C GLN A 52 -12.37 6.81 -4.08
N LEU A 53 -11.30 7.04 -4.83
CA LEU A 53 -10.12 6.18 -4.86
C LEU A 53 -8.90 6.95 -4.32
N PRO A 54 -7.96 6.30 -3.61
CA PRO A 54 -6.70 6.94 -3.23
C PRO A 54 -5.96 7.48 -4.47
N PRO A 55 -5.44 8.72 -4.45
CA PRO A 55 -4.80 9.34 -5.60
C PRO A 55 -3.66 8.52 -6.21
N THR A 56 -2.82 7.88 -5.38
CA THR A 56 -1.70 7.05 -5.87
C THR A 56 -2.22 5.79 -6.56
N MET A 57 -3.35 5.24 -6.12
CA MET A 57 -3.99 4.11 -6.81
C MET A 57 -4.60 4.51 -8.15
N LEU A 58 -5.21 5.70 -8.25
CA LEU A 58 -5.69 6.19 -9.54
C LEU A 58 -4.51 6.43 -10.49
N ALA A 59 -3.45 7.08 -10.02
CA ALA A 59 -2.23 7.30 -10.79
C ALA A 59 -1.66 5.98 -11.33
N ARG A 60 -1.57 4.95 -10.48
CA ARG A 60 -1.20 3.60 -10.90
C ARG A 60 -2.08 3.10 -12.05
N MET A 61 -3.41 3.17 -11.90
CA MET A 61 -4.34 2.66 -12.92
C MET A 61 -4.22 3.40 -14.25
N VAL A 62 -4.07 4.73 -14.21
CA VAL A 62 -3.89 5.56 -15.41
C VAL A 62 -2.57 5.22 -16.11
N LEU A 63 -1.48 5.04 -15.36
CA LEU A 63 -0.18 4.63 -15.91
C LEU A 63 -0.22 3.21 -16.51
N GLU A 64 -0.82 2.25 -15.79
CA GLU A 64 -1.03 0.88 -16.28
C GLU A 64 -1.81 0.87 -17.61
N GLU A 65 -2.86 1.68 -17.70
CA GLU A 65 -3.71 1.77 -18.90
C GLU A 65 -2.99 2.45 -20.08
N ILE A 66 -2.30 3.58 -19.85
CA ILE A 66 -1.59 4.31 -20.91
C ILE A 66 -0.49 3.47 -21.57
N TRP A 67 0.20 2.63 -20.81
CA TRP A 67 1.29 1.79 -21.32
C TRP A 67 0.88 0.35 -21.62
N GLY A 68 -0.40 0.00 -21.46
CA GLY A 68 -0.88 -1.37 -21.67
C GLY A 68 -0.26 -2.40 -20.71
N LEU A 69 0.22 -1.95 -19.55
CA LEU A 69 0.87 -2.80 -18.55
C LEU A 69 -0.17 -3.35 -17.58
N LYS A 70 -0.41 -4.66 -17.59
CA LYS A 70 -1.31 -5.30 -16.62
C LYS A 70 -0.59 -5.53 -15.29
N LYS A 71 -0.93 -4.76 -14.25
CA LYS A 71 -0.37 -4.92 -12.88
C LYS A 71 1.17 -4.93 -12.85
N GLY A 72 1.79 -4.06 -13.64
CA GLY A 72 3.23 -4.10 -13.85
C GLY A 72 4.02 -3.68 -12.60
N LYS A 73 5.04 -4.48 -12.24
CA LYS A 73 6.07 -4.07 -11.26
C LYS A 73 6.74 -2.74 -11.66
N GLU A 74 6.85 -2.50 -12.97
CA GLU A 74 7.39 -1.28 -13.58
C GLU A 74 6.64 -0.03 -13.16
N VAL A 75 5.30 -0.05 -13.15
CA VAL A 75 4.50 1.09 -12.67
C VAL A 75 4.77 1.33 -11.18
N GLY A 76 4.96 0.26 -10.40
CA GLY A 76 5.38 0.38 -9.00
C GLY A 76 6.72 1.10 -8.83
N LEU A 77 7.70 0.83 -9.71
CA LEU A 77 8.98 1.55 -9.71
C LEU A 77 8.81 3.02 -10.08
N LEU A 78 7.98 3.32 -11.07
CA LEU A 78 7.74 4.71 -11.52
C LEU A 78 7.00 5.54 -10.47
N LEU A 79 6.16 4.92 -9.64
CA LEU A 79 5.56 5.59 -8.48
C LEU A 79 6.61 5.85 -7.38
N LYS A 80 7.60 4.97 -7.21
CA LYS A 80 8.72 5.19 -6.29
C LYS A 80 9.72 6.22 -6.82
N GLU A 81 9.87 6.29 -8.13
CA GLU A 81 10.84 7.12 -8.84
C GLU A 81 10.16 7.97 -9.94
N PRO A 82 9.28 8.93 -9.59
CA PRO A 82 8.52 9.70 -10.58
C PRO A 82 9.38 10.46 -11.57
N HIS A 83 10.59 10.85 -11.18
CA HIS A 83 11.57 11.53 -12.05
C HIS A 83 11.91 10.74 -13.33
N ARG A 84 11.70 9.42 -13.35
CA ARG A 84 11.91 8.55 -14.52
C ARG A 84 10.82 8.67 -15.59
N LEU A 85 9.69 9.31 -15.27
CA LEU A 85 8.62 9.61 -16.22
C LEU A 85 9.09 10.67 -17.21
N SER A 86 9.03 10.39 -18.51
CA SER A 86 9.43 11.35 -19.56
C SER A 86 8.43 12.48 -19.74
N ASP A 87 7.12 12.20 -19.63
CA ASP A 87 6.06 13.19 -19.69
C ASP A 87 6.07 14.07 -18.42
N ALA A 88 6.37 15.35 -18.61
CA ALA A 88 6.49 16.32 -17.51
C ALA A 88 5.16 16.57 -16.78
N ARG A 89 4.02 16.53 -17.49
CA ARG A 89 2.70 16.67 -16.87
C ARG A 89 2.41 15.44 -16.03
N MET A 90 2.59 14.25 -16.59
CA MET A 90 2.36 12.99 -15.88
C MET A 90 3.25 12.90 -14.64
N ARG A 91 4.52 13.28 -14.74
CA ARG A 91 5.45 13.34 -13.61
C ARG A 91 4.89 14.19 -12.47
N ARG A 92 4.51 15.44 -12.76
CA ARG A 92 3.97 16.38 -11.76
C ARG A 92 2.69 15.85 -11.13
N GLU A 93 1.83 15.23 -11.93
CA GLU A 93 0.55 14.68 -11.46
C GLU A 93 0.74 13.45 -10.57
N VAL A 94 1.71 12.59 -10.90
CA VAL A 94 2.10 11.46 -10.04
C VAL A 94 2.71 11.94 -8.73
N GLU A 95 3.60 12.93 -8.77
CA GLU A 95 4.19 13.53 -7.55
C GLU A 95 3.11 14.14 -6.64
N ARG A 96 2.14 14.85 -7.22
CA ARG A 96 0.98 15.39 -6.48
C ARG A 96 0.11 14.29 -5.88
N ALA A 97 -0.19 13.25 -6.66
CA ALA A 97 -0.95 12.11 -6.18
C ALA A 97 -0.25 11.40 -5.01
N ILE A 98 1.07 11.27 -5.06
CA ILE A 98 1.87 10.71 -3.96
C ILE A 98 1.80 11.61 -2.72
N ALA A 99 1.96 12.93 -2.89
CA ALA A 99 1.94 13.87 -1.77
C ALA A 99 0.56 13.98 -1.10
N ALA A 100 -0.52 13.82 -1.86
CA ALA A 100 -1.90 13.88 -1.34
C ALA A 100 -2.38 12.55 -0.71
N ASP A 101 -1.71 11.44 -0.99
CA ASP A 101 -2.17 10.10 -0.59
C ASP A 101 -1.57 9.66 0.75
N VAL A 102 -2.37 9.77 1.81
CA VAL A 102 -2.00 9.37 3.17
C VAL A 102 -2.06 7.85 3.42
N CYS A 103 -2.49 7.06 2.43
CA CYS A 103 -2.77 5.63 2.63
C CYS A 103 -2.04 4.68 1.68
N TYR A 104 -1.76 5.07 0.45
CA TYR A 104 -1.27 4.18 -0.61
C TYR A 104 -0.05 4.76 -1.36
N GLY A 105 0.50 5.86 -0.86
CA GLY A 105 1.75 6.42 -1.36
C GLY A 105 2.97 5.51 -1.06
N PRO A 106 4.02 5.53 -1.90
CA PRO A 106 5.24 4.75 -1.68
C PRO A 106 5.89 5.01 -0.33
N GLY A 107 5.90 6.27 0.14
CA GLY A 107 6.43 6.61 1.47
C GLY A 107 5.61 6.01 2.61
N VAL A 108 4.28 6.00 2.48
CA VAL A 108 3.37 5.38 3.47
C VAL A 108 3.61 3.87 3.53
N ASP A 109 3.75 3.22 2.39
CA ASP A 109 4.07 1.80 2.31
C ASP A 109 5.43 1.48 2.96
N THR A 110 6.46 2.32 2.72
CA THR A 110 7.76 2.19 3.38
C THR A 110 7.65 2.33 4.90
N VAL A 111 6.94 3.35 5.39
CA VAL A 111 6.75 3.55 6.84
C VAL A 111 6.04 2.36 7.47
N ARG A 112 4.95 1.86 6.86
CA ARG A 112 4.25 0.67 7.36
C ARG A 112 5.13 -0.57 7.38
N HIS A 113 5.97 -0.75 6.36
CA HIS A 113 6.90 -1.87 6.32
C HIS A 113 7.92 -1.80 7.45
N LEU A 114 8.52 -0.62 7.67
CA LEU A 114 9.49 -0.42 8.76
C LEU A 114 8.86 -0.64 10.14
N ILE A 115 7.64 -0.12 10.34
CA ILE A 115 6.87 -0.37 11.55
C ILE A 115 6.63 -1.88 11.75
N GLY A 116 6.25 -2.60 10.69
CA GLY A 116 6.08 -4.07 10.74
C GLY A 116 7.35 -4.78 11.23
N LEU A 117 8.50 -4.45 10.64
CA LEU A 117 9.80 -5.00 11.04
C LEU A 117 10.14 -4.69 12.51
N GLU A 118 9.84 -3.47 12.98
CA GLU A 118 10.06 -3.08 14.38
C GLU A 118 9.19 -3.91 15.33
N TYR A 119 7.90 -4.07 15.02
CA TYR A 119 6.99 -4.87 15.84
C TYR A 119 7.37 -6.36 15.85
N GLU A 120 7.82 -6.91 14.72
CA GLU A 120 8.36 -8.27 14.63
C GLU A 120 9.58 -8.44 15.54
N ALA A 121 10.54 -7.50 15.50
CA ALA A 121 11.73 -7.54 16.35
C ALA A 121 11.37 -7.44 17.85
N VAL A 122 10.42 -6.58 18.22
CA VAL A 122 9.93 -6.47 19.61
C VAL A 122 9.23 -7.75 20.05
N LEU A 123 8.41 -8.37 19.20
CA LEU A 123 7.75 -9.64 19.49
C LEU A 123 8.78 -10.75 19.75
N GLU A 124 9.76 -10.87 18.85
CA GLU A 124 10.84 -11.85 18.96
C GLU A 124 11.63 -11.66 20.26
N GLN A 125 11.97 -10.42 20.61
CA GLN A 125 12.66 -10.11 21.86
C GLN A 125 11.84 -10.51 23.08
N ARG A 126 10.54 -10.20 23.11
CA ARG A 126 9.66 -10.58 24.22
C ARG A 126 9.55 -12.10 24.38
N LEU A 127 9.50 -12.85 23.29
CA LEU A 127 9.50 -14.31 23.32
C LEU A 127 10.84 -14.85 23.87
N ARG A 128 11.97 -14.25 23.49
CA ARG A 128 13.28 -14.58 24.06
C ARG A 128 13.35 -14.31 25.56
N ASP A 129 12.84 -13.16 26.02
CA ASP A 129 12.90 -12.74 27.42
C ASP A 129 12.16 -13.72 28.36
N ILE A 130 11.09 -14.37 27.88
CA ILE A 130 10.35 -15.39 28.63
C ILE A 130 10.85 -16.83 28.36
N GLY A 131 11.92 -16.99 27.57
CA GLY A 131 12.46 -18.29 27.19
C GLY A 131 11.53 -19.13 26.30
N ALA A 132 10.58 -18.49 25.60
CA ALA A 132 9.63 -19.17 24.72
C ALA A 132 10.32 -19.57 23.39
N PRO A 133 10.42 -20.88 23.08
CA PRO A 133 10.87 -21.33 21.77
C PRO A 133 9.95 -20.80 20.68
N HIS A 134 10.51 -20.26 19.61
CA HIS A 134 9.75 -19.78 18.46
C HIS A 134 10.59 -19.89 17.18
N LEU A 135 9.90 -19.99 16.05
CA LEU A 135 10.46 -19.86 14.71
C LEU A 135 10.06 -18.48 14.17
N THR A 136 11.02 -17.76 13.59
CA THR A 136 10.77 -16.46 12.97
C THR A 136 9.98 -16.62 11.66
N GLU A 137 9.46 -15.52 11.13
CA GLU A 137 8.87 -15.51 9.79
C GLU A 137 9.87 -16.03 8.72
N GLY A 138 11.14 -15.67 8.86
CA GLY A 138 12.23 -16.14 8.00
C GLY A 138 12.41 -17.65 8.04
N ASP A 139 12.40 -18.23 9.24
CA ASP A 139 12.52 -19.69 9.44
C ASP A 139 11.29 -20.43 8.87
N ALA A 140 10.10 -19.87 9.07
CA ALA A 140 8.85 -20.43 8.54
C ALA A 140 8.80 -20.40 7.00
N ARG A 141 9.37 -19.36 6.36
CA ARG A 141 9.52 -19.30 4.89
C ARG A 141 10.48 -20.36 4.37
N GLN A 142 11.61 -20.58 5.05
CA GLN A 142 12.61 -21.58 4.65
C GLN A 142 12.10 -23.02 4.80
N SER A 143 11.22 -23.28 5.78
CA SER A 143 10.62 -24.60 5.99
C SER A 143 9.47 -24.94 5.02
N GLY A 144 9.14 -24.04 4.08
CA GLY A 144 8.12 -24.27 3.05
C GLY A 144 6.67 -24.09 3.54
N SER A 145 6.47 -23.44 4.69
CA SER A 145 5.12 -23.17 5.19
C SER A 145 4.38 -22.18 4.29
N PHE A 146 3.14 -22.52 3.91
CA PHE A 146 2.27 -21.67 3.07
C PHE A 146 1.74 -20.44 3.82
N LYS A 147 1.79 -20.47 5.15
CA LYS A 147 1.47 -19.33 6.03
C LYS A 147 2.71 -18.96 6.82
N THR A 148 3.02 -17.68 6.86
CA THR A 148 4.19 -17.14 7.54
C THR A 148 3.71 -16.28 8.71
N PRO A 149 3.37 -16.90 9.86
CA PRO A 149 3.08 -16.12 11.06
C PRO A 149 4.34 -15.36 11.50
N ASP A 150 4.16 -14.20 12.12
CA ASP A 150 5.26 -13.34 12.61
C ASP A 150 6.18 -14.10 13.58
N ALA A 151 5.59 -14.97 14.42
CA ALA A 151 6.30 -15.96 15.21
C ALA A 151 5.48 -17.26 15.29
N LEU A 152 6.09 -18.39 14.94
CA LEU A 152 5.49 -19.71 15.09
C LEU A 152 6.02 -20.38 16.36
N LEU A 153 5.12 -20.72 17.27
CA LEU A 153 5.47 -21.46 18.49
C LEU A 153 5.44 -22.96 18.18
N PRO A 154 6.59 -23.67 18.22
CA PRO A 154 6.62 -25.12 18.01
C PRO A 154 6.00 -25.89 19.18
N VAL A 155 5.93 -25.25 20.35
CA VAL A 155 5.35 -25.80 21.57
C VAL A 155 4.30 -24.81 22.10
N PRO A 156 3.12 -25.26 22.55
CA PRO A 156 2.14 -24.38 23.16
C PRO A 156 2.70 -23.63 24.36
N LEU A 157 2.36 -22.34 24.48
CA LEU A 157 2.58 -21.57 25.71
C LEU A 157 1.36 -21.73 26.61
N LEU A 158 1.62 -22.05 27.87
CA LEU A 158 0.60 -21.92 28.92
C LEU A 158 0.48 -20.43 29.25
N VAL A 159 -0.73 -19.88 29.13
CA VAL A 159 -1.03 -18.45 29.31
C VAL A 159 -1.93 -18.27 30.52
#